data_AF-A0A838DQ19-F1
#
_entry.id   AF-A0A838DQ19-F1
#
_cell.length_a   1.000
_cell.length_b   1.000
_cell.length_c   1.000
_cell.angle_alpha   90.00
_cell.angle_beta   90.00
_cell.angle_gamma   90.00
#
_symmetry.space_group_name_H-M   'P 1'
#
loop_
_entity.id
_entity.type
_entity.pdbx_description
1 polymer ?
#
loop_
_entity_poly.entity_id
_entity_poly.type
_entity_poly.pdbx_seq_one_letter_code
_entity_poly.pdbx_strand_id
1 'polypeptide(L)'
;MTATTRGNLIIGQSGGATAVINASLVGAFEAARVDARIENIYGMLHGIEGFLKEDLVDLRRQPGDLWRRLLHTPSAALGSCRYKLQDDDLECVLALLRTYNIRYLLYIGGNDSADTTHRIALAAQQAGYDLQAISVPKTIDNDLPFTDHCPGYGSAARFIALATMDSSMNTVSIPGHYPVKVIETMGRDAGWLAASSALG
;
A
#
# COMPACT_ATOMS: atom_id res chain seq x y z
N MET A 1 -19.00 16.83 17.42
CA MET A 1 -17.65 17.14 16.90
C MET A 1 -16.66 16.59 17.89
N THR A 2 -16.04 15.45 17.59
CA THR A 2 -14.96 14.89 18.42
C THR A 2 -13.79 15.87 18.43
N ALA A 3 -13.25 16.16 19.61
CA ALA A 3 -12.08 17.02 19.74
C ALA A 3 -10.94 16.42 18.92
N THR A 4 -10.25 17.23 18.11
CA THR A 4 -9.09 16.78 17.34
C THR A 4 -7.94 16.43 18.28
N THR A 5 -7.72 15.13 18.51
CA THR A 5 -6.67 14.62 19.39
C THR A 5 -5.30 14.73 18.75
N ARG A 6 -4.39 15.43 19.43
CA ARG A 6 -2.99 15.57 19.01
C ARG A 6 -2.21 14.29 19.31
N GLY A 7 -1.35 13.86 18.39
CA GLY A 7 -0.47 12.73 18.62
C GLY A 7 0.34 12.35 17.38
N ASN A 8 0.85 11.12 17.36
CA ASN A 8 1.73 10.64 16.32
C ASN A 8 0.96 9.92 15.21
N LEU A 9 1.51 9.96 14.00
CA LEU A 9 1.06 9.18 12.85
C LEU A 9 1.99 7.98 12.65
N ILE A 10 1.41 6.83 12.33
CA ILE A 10 2.15 5.67 11.81
C ILE A 10 1.65 5.30 10.41
N ILE A 11 2.57 5.02 9.49
CA ILE A 11 2.30 4.64 8.10
C ILE A 11 2.94 3.28 7.82
N GLY A 12 2.19 2.35 7.23
CA GLY A 12 2.72 1.06 6.78
C GLY A 12 2.41 0.78 5.31
N GLN A 13 3.25 -0.04 4.68
CA GLN A 13 3.02 -0.61 3.35
C GLN A 13 2.82 -2.13 3.48
N SER A 14 1.88 -2.69 2.74
CA SER A 14 1.47 -4.10 2.90
C SER A 14 1.05 -4.78 1.60
N GLY A 15 1.19 -6.10 1.56
CA GLY A 15 0.90 -6.94 0.40
C GLY A 15 1.93 -6.84 -0.73
N GLY A 16 1.53 -7.21 -1.94
CA GLY A 16 2.37 -7.08 -3.13
C GLY A 16 2.69 -5.62 -3.44
N ALA A 17 3.98 -5.32 -3.61
CA ALA A 17 4.44 -3.98 -3.97
C ALA A 17 4.04 -3.60 -5.40
N THR A 18 3.98 -2.31 -5.68
CA THR A 18 3.63 -1.78 -7.02
C THR A 18 4.68 -0.80 -7.49
N ALA A 19 4.63 -0.40 -8.76
CA ALA A 19 5.51 0.64 -9.30
C ALA A 19 5.30 2.03 -8.66
N VAL A 20 4.19 2.24 -7.93
CA VAL A 20 3.76 3.57 -7.46
C VAL A 20 3.37 3.61 -5.98
N ILE A 21 3.50 2.52 -5.22
CA ILE A 21 3.11 2.48 -3.80
C ILE A 21 3.87 3.53 -2.95
N ASN A 22 5.10 3.87 -3.34
CA ASN A 22 5.87 4.93 -2.69
C ASN A 22 5.30 6.33 -2.94
N ALA A 23 4.61 6.56 -4.06
CA ALA A 23 3.93 7.84 -4.29
C ALA A 23 2.79 8.06 -3.28
N SER A 24 2.05 7.01 -2.91
CA SER A 24 1.06 7.08 -1.82
C SER A 24 1.70 7.38 -0.47
N LEU A 25 2.87 6.76 -0.17
CA LEU A 25 3.63 7.05 1.05
C LEU A 25 4.09 8.51 1.10
N VAL A 26 4.64 9.02 -0.01
CA VAL A 26 5.09 10.42 -0.11
C VAL A 26 3.90 11.36 0.08
N GLY A 27 2.76 11.12 -0.58
CA GLY A 27 1.57 11.94 -0.43
C GLY A 27 1.06 11.99 1.02
N ALA A 28 1.03 10.84 1.69
CA ALA A 28 0.66 10.74 3.10
C ALA A 28 1.64 11.51 4.01
N PHE A 29 2.94 11.34 3.81
CA PHE A 29 3.97 12.05 4.58
C PHE A 29 3.92 13.57 4.38
N GLU A 30 3.80 14.04 3.13
CA GLU A 30 3.76 15.46 2.77
C GLU A 30 2.51 16.15 3.33
N ALA A 31 1.36 15.48 3.33
CA ALA A 31 0.14 15.98 3.97
C ALA A 31 0.30 16.01 5.50
N ALA A 32 0.85 14.95 6.10
CA ALA A 32 0.98 14.83 7.55
C ALA A 32 2.02 15.77 8.17
N ARG A 33 3.11 16.09 7.45
CA ARG A 33 4.19 16.93 8.01
C ARG A 33 3.77 18.38 8.25
N VAL A 34 2.73 18.86 7.55
CA VAL A 34 2.22 20.24 7.68
C VAL A 34 1.00 20.32 8.61
N ASP A 35 0.50 19.18 9.09
CA ASP A 35 -0.64 19.13 10.00
C ASP A 35 -0.20 19.32 11.45
N ALA A 36 -0.67 20.40 12.09
CA ALA A 36 -0.30 20.74 13.47
C ALA A 36 -0.76 19.71 14.52
N ARG A 37 -1.71 18.82 14.17
CA ARG A 37 -2.18 17.73 15.04
C ARG A 37 -1.19 16.57 15.11
N ILE A 38 -0.30 16.46 14.13
CA ILE A 38 0.64 15.35 13.98
C ILE A 38 2.03 15.77 14.49
N GLU A 39 2.47 15.15 15.58
CA GLU A 39 3.75 15.47 16.24
C GLU A 39 4.94 14.77 15.59
N ASN A 40 4.87 13.44 15.44
CA ASN A 40 5.87 12.63 14.75
C ASN A 40 5.21 11.73 13.70
N ILE A 41 6.00 11.26 12.74
CA ILE A 41 5.55 10.37 11.67
C ILE A 41 6.46 9.16 11.65
N TYR A 42 5.92 8.00 12.02
CA TYR A 42 6.62 6.72 12.02
C TYR A 42 6.26 5.91 10.77
N GLY A 43 7.25 5.21 10.22
CA GLY A 43 7.07 4.18 9.21
C GLY A 43 7.17 2.79 9.85
N MET A 44 6.22 1.91 9.54
CA MET A 44 6.31 0.49 9.89
C MET A 44 7.24 -0.20 8.90
N LEU A 45 8.43 -0.60 9.33
CA LEU A 45 9.29 -1.42 8.48
C LEU A 45 8.62 -2.79 8.34
N HIS A 46 8.53 -3.32 7.12
CA HIS A 46 7.85 -4.59 6.85
C HIS A 46 6.39 -4.66 7.33
N GLY A 47 5.66 -3.53 7.28
CA GLY A 47 4.23 -3.47 7.57
C GLY A 47 3.88 -3.81 9.02
N ILE A 48 2.68 -4.36 9.24
CA ILE A 48 2.17 -4.63 10.60
C ILE A 48 3.07 -5.59 11.39
N GLU A 49 3.78 -6.48 10.71
CA GLU A 49 4.71 -7.41 11.36
C GLU A 49 5.90 -6.69 12.00
N GLY A 50 6.46 -5.67 11.35
CA GLY A 50 7.50 -4.87 11.99
C GLY A 50 6.95 -3.97 13.07
N PHE A 51 5.71 -3.48 12.97
CA PHE A 51 5.11 -2.76 14.11
C PHE A 51 5.01 -3.65 15.36
N LEU A 52 4.57 -4.90 15.22
CA LEU A 52 4.53 -5.88 16.31
C LEU A 52 5.92 -6.19 16.90
N LYS A 53 6.99 -5.99 16.13
CA LYS A 53 8.39 -6.15 16.55
C LYS A 53 9.05 -4.84 16.95
N GLU A 54 8.29 -3.74 17.00
CA GLU A 54 8.77 -2.37 17.24
C GLU A 54 9.85 -1.90 16.25
N ASP A 55 9.88 -2.48 15.05
CA ASP A 55 10.78 -2.12 13.96
C ASP A 55 10.22 -0.92 13.19
N LEU A 56 10.52 0.27 13.71
CA LEU A 56 9.98 1.54 13.26
C LEU A 56 11.09 2.48 12.78
N VAL A 57 10.76 3.29 11.78
CA VAL A 57 11.61 4.38 11.29
C VAL A 57 10.94 5.73 11.49
N ASP A 58 11.67 6.72 12.00
CA ASP A 58 11.20 8.10 12.05
C ASP A 58 11.32 8.74 10.65
N LEU A 59 10.17 9.00 10.02
CA LEU A 59 10.11 9.56 8.68
C LEU A 59 10.58 11.03 8.66
N ARG A 60 10.38 11.79 9.74
CA ARG A 60 10.83 13.20 9.77
C ARG A 60 12.36 13.34 9.78
N ARG A 61 13.08 12.30 10.18
CA ARG A 61 14.55 12.27 10.22
C ARG A 61 15.18 11.84 8.90
N GLN A 62 14.39 11.50 7.89
CA GLN A 62 14.93 11.05 6.61
C GLN A 62 15.47 12.22 5.79
N PRO A 63 16.47 12.00 4.90
CA PRO A 63 17.02 13.04 4.05
C PRO A 63 15.94 13.73 3.20
N GLY A 64 15.98 15.06 3.10
CA GLY A 64 14.93 15.82 2.41
C GLY A 64 14.78 15.52 0.92
N ASP A 65 15.84 15.05 0.25
CA ASP A 65 15.79 14.62 -1.15
C ASP A 65 15.16 13.23 -1.35
N LEU A 66 15.08 12.41 -0.28
CA LEU A 66 14.52 11.06 -0.31
C LEU A 66 13.10 11.08 -0.87
N TRP A 67 12.25 11.99 -0.40
CA TRP A 67 10.83 12.05 -0.78
C TRP A 67 10.62 12.29 -2.28
N ARG A 68 11.44 13.17 -2.87
CA ARG A 68 11.43 13.41 -4.33
C ARG A 68 11.88 12.18 -5.12
N ARG A 69 12.85 11.43 -4.60
CA ARG A 69 13.32 10.19 -5.24
C ARG A 69 12.26 9.10 -5.14
N LEU A 70 11.63 8.93 -3.97
CA LEU A 70 10.61 7.91 -3.72
C LEU A 70 9.39 8.04 -4.63
N LEU A 71 9.02 9.24 -5.09
CA LEU A 71 7.95 9.44 -6.08
C LEU A 71 8.18 8.66 -7.39
N HIS A 72 9.44 8.36 -7.72
CA HIS A 72 9.84 7.68 -8.95
C HIS A 72 10.53 6.34 -8.70
N THR A 73 10.52 5.85 -7.45
CA THR A 73 11.13 4.58 -7.08
C THR A 73 10.05 3.51 -6.96
N PRO A 74 10.11 2.41 -7.73
CA PRO A 74 9.17 1.32 -7.62
C PRO A 74 9.37 0.53 -6.31
N SER A 75 8.50 -0.46 -6.09
CA SER A 75 8.49 -1.30 -4.88
C SER A 75 8.10 -0.53 -3.61
N ALA A 76 8.11 -1.19 -2.46
CA ALA A 76 7.73 -0.60 -1.16
C ALA A 76 8.98 -0.18 -0.39
N ALA A 77 9.17 1.13 -0.18
CA ALA A 77 10.34 1.69 0.50
C ALA A 77 10.42 1.32 1.99
N LEU A 78 9.28 1.13 2.65
CA LEU A 78 9.24 0.62 4.02
C LEU A 78 9.36 -0.92 4.09
N GLY A 79 9.52 -1.59 2.94
CA GLY A 79 9.27 -3.02 2.85
C GLY A 79 7.77 -3.32 2.94
N SER A 80 7.43 -4.60 2.92
CA SER A 80 6.05 -5.07 3.00
C SER A 80 6.00 -6.44 3.66
N CYS A 81 4.83 -6.86 4.12
CA CYS A 81 4.56 -8.19 4.65
C CYS A 81 3.30 -8.79 4.00
N ARG A 82 3.13 -10.10 4.18
CA ARG A 82 1.88 -10.84 3.92
C ARG A 82 1.25 -11.39 5.20
N TYR A 83 1.73 -10.94 6.36
CA TYR A 83 1.18 -11.33 7.64
C TYR A 83 -0.25 -10.82 7.76
N LYS A 84 -1.20 -11.74 8.00
CA LYS A 84 -2.58 -11.42 8.32
C LYS A 84 -2.68 -11.30 9.83
N LEU A 85 -3.16 -10.16 10.31
CA LEU A 85 -3.33 -9.89 11.74
C LEU A 85 -4.21 -10.98 12.38
N GLN A 86 -3.78 -11.58 13.48
CA GLN A 86 -4.57 -12.51 14.27
C GLN A 86 -5.30 -11.76 15.40
N ASP A 87 -6.33 -12.38 15.99
CA ASP A 87 -7.07 -11.72 17.07
C ASP A 87 -6.20 -11.48 18.31
N ASP A 88 -5.31 -12.43 18.62
CA ASP A 88 -4.36 -12.34 19.74
C ASP A 88 -3.33 -11.20 19.57
N ASP A 89 -3.13 -10.69 18.36
CA ASP A 89 -2.22 -9.57 18.11
C ASP A 89 -2.83 -8.21 18.52
N LEU A 90 -4.15 -8.10 18.57
CA LEU A 90 -4.84 -6.82 18.72
C LEU A 90 -4.51 -6.12 20.04
N GLU A 91 -4.40 -6.89 21.13
CA GLU A 91 -4.02 -6.33 22.43
C GLU A 91 -2.59 -5.76 22.39
N CYS A 92 -1.67 -6.46 21.73
CA CYS A 92 -0.30 -5.99 21.53
C CYS A 92 -0.26 -4.72 20.66
N VAL A 93 -0.98 -4.71 19.53
CA VAL A 93 -1.10 -3.53 18.67
C VAL A 93 -1.65 -2.33 19.45
N LEU A 94 -2.72 -2.50 20.23
CA LEU A 94 -3.28 -1.42 21.06
C LEU A 94 -2.31 -0.92 22.13
N ALA A 95 -1.56 -1.82 22.76
CA ALA A 95 -0.52 -1.44 23.71
C ALA A 95 0.56 -0.59 23.04
N LEU A 96 1.04 -1.00 21.86
CA LEU A 96 2.02 -0.25 21.09
C LEU A 96 1.48 1.11 20.62
N LEU A 97 0.25 1.19 20.14
CA LEU A 97 -0.38 2.47 19.78
C LEU A 97 -0.37 3.44 20.97
N ARG A 98 -0.66 2.96 22.19
CA ARG A 98 -0.57 3.76 23.43
C ARG A 98 0.87 4.17 23.74
N THR A 99 1.81 3.23 23.72
CA THR A 99 3.24 3.46 24.00
C THR A 99 3.82 4.55 23.10
N TYR A 100 3.52 4.51 21.80
CA TYR A 100 4.01 5.47 20.82
C TYR A 100 3.08 6.68 20.62
N ASN A 101 2.02 6.83 21.44
CA ASN A 101 0.99 7.87 21.30
C ASN A 101 0.46 8.03 19.85
N ILE A 102 0.21 6.92 19.17
CA ILE A 102 -0.28 6.90 17.79
C ILE A 102 -1.78 7.20 17.75
N ARG A 103 -2.15 8.34 17.18
CA ARG A 103 -3.55 8.77 17.01
C ARG A 103 -4.04 8.63 15.59
N TYR A 104 -3.12 8.43 14.66
CA TYR A 104 -3.39 8.29 13.24
C TYR A 104 -2.66 7.06 12.71
N LEU A 105 -3.38 6.19 12.01
CA LEU A 105 -2.83 5.01 11.35
C LEU A 105 -3.23 5.04 9.88
N LEU A 106 -2.23 5.05 9.00
CA LEU A 106 -2.43 4.93 7.55
C LEU A 106 -1.81 3.62 7.08
N TYR A 107 -2.62 2.74 6.49
CA TYR A 107 -2.11 1.45 6.01
C TYR A 107 -2.34 1.30 4.50
N ILE A 108 -1.25 1.35 3.75
CA ILE A 108 -1.24 1.35 2.28
C ILE A 108 -1.22 -0.10 1.79
N GLY A 109 -2.33 -0.55 1.20
CA GLY A 109 -2.47 -1.96 0.88
C GLY A 109 -3.76 -2.33 0.15
N GLY A 110 -3.97 -3.64 0.01
CA GLY A 110 -5.14 -4.22 -0.63
C GLY A 110 -6.21 -4.64 0.38
N ASN A 111 -7.05 -5.61 -0.01
CA ASN A 111 -8.17 -6.12 0.79
C ASN A 111 -7.76 -6.52 2.23
N ASP A 112 -6.71 -7.33 2.39
CA ASP A 112 -6.24 -7.77 3.72
C ASP A 112 -5.77 -6.59 4.60
N SER A 113 -5.21 -5.54 3.99
CA SER A 113 -4.74 -4.35 4.70
C SER A 113 -5.93 -3.47 5.12
N ALA A 114 -6.99 -3.41 4.31
CA ALA A 114 -8.24 -2.74 4.68
C ALA A 114 -8.92 -3.44 5.86
N ASP A 115 -8.98 -4.78 5.84
CA ASP A 115 -9.48 -5.59 6.97
C ASP A 115 -8.66 -5.34 8.25
N THR A 116 -7.33 -5.42 8.15
CA THR A 116 -6.42 -5.12 9.26
C THR A 116 -6.69 -3.74 9.86
N THR A 117 -6.82 -2.72 9.01
CA THR A 117 -7.10 -1.34 9.45
C THR A 117 -8.44 -1.25 10.17
N HIS A 118 -9.47 -1.92 9.64
CA HIS A 118 -10.81 -1.94 10.22
C HIS A 118 -10.82 -2.60 11.61
N ARG A 119 -10.16 -3.77 11.75
CA ARG A 119 -10.08 -4.50 13.01
C ARG A 119 -9.35 -3.71 14.09
N ILE A 120 -8.25 -3.04 13.75
CA ILE A 120 -7.53 -2.15 14.67
C ILE A 120 -8.43 -0.97 15.10
N ALA A 121 -9.19 -0.37 14.16
CA ALA A 121 -10.10 0.72 14.48
C ALA A 121 -11.21 0.30 15.45
N LEU A 122 -11.82 -0.87 15.22
CA LEU A 122 -12.84 -1.42 16.10
C LEU A 122 -12.29 -1.73 17.50
N ALA A 123 -11.11 -2.36 17.57
CA ALA A 123 -10.44 -2.66 18.83
C ALA A 123 -10.11 -1.37 19.62
N ALA A 124 -9.65 -0.32 18.92
CA ALA A 124 -9.38 0.98 19.54
C ALA A 124 -10.67 1.63 20.07
N GLN A 125 -11.76 1.59 19.29
CA GLN A 125 -13.07 2.08 19.69
C GLN A 125 -13.59 1.36 20.95
N GLN A 126 -13.54 0.04 20.97
CA GLN A 126 -13.95 -0.78 22.12
C GLN A 126 -13.12 -0.48 23.37
N ALA A 127 -11.82 -0.22 23.18
CA ALA A 127 -10.91 0.13 24.25
C ALA A 127 -10.94 1.63 24.66
N GLY A 128 -11.87 2.42 24.10
CA GLY A 128 -11.99 3.86 24.37
C GLY A 128 -10.77 4.67 23.94
N TYR A 129 -9.97 4.15 23.01
CA TYR A 129 -8.76 4.80 22.52
C TYR A 129 -9.06 5.58 21.24
N ASP A 130 -8.92 6.91 21.30
CA ASP A 130 -9.13 7.76 20.13
C ASP A 130 -8.03 7.53 19.08
N LEU A 131 -8.40 6.84 18.01
CA LEU A 131 -7.57 6.46 16.87
C LEU A 131 -8.34 6.71 15.58
N GLN A 132 -7.71 7.40 14.63
CA GLN A 132 -8.16 7.48 13.25
C GLN A 132 -7.35 6.51 12.40
N ALA A 133 -7.96 5.39 12.02
CA ALA A 133 -7.35 4.39 11.15
C ALA A 133 -7.94 4.50 9.74
N ILE A 134 -7.08 4.67 8.73
CA ILE A 134 -7.47 4.86 7.33
C ILE A 134 -6.70 3.90 6.44
N SER A 135 -7.43 3.12 5.65
CA SER A 135 -6.83 2.28 4.61
C SER A 135 -6.57 3.12 3.38
N VAL A 136 -5.35 3.03 2.84
CA VAL A 136 -4.96 3.72 1.62
C VAL A 136 -4.92 2.70 0.48
N PRO A 137 -5.78 2.82 -0.54
CA PRO A 137 -5.98 1.77 -1.54
C PRO A 137 -4.72 1.54 -2.38
N LYS A 138 -4.36 0.27 -2.56
CA LYS A 138 -3.28 -0.19 -3.44
C LYS A 138 -3.52 -1.63 -3.87
N THR A 139 -3.51 -1.89 -5.16
CA THR A 139 -3.52 -3.26 -5.74
C THR A 139 -3.25 -3.15 -7.24
N ILE A 140 -2.53 -4.13 -7.80
CA ILE A 140 -2.41 -4.24 -9.26
C ILE A 140 -3.61 -4.97 -9.86
N ASP A 141 -4.35 -5.72 -9.04
CA ASP A 141 -5.46 -6.56 -9.49
C ASP A 141 -6.75 -5.74 -9.71
N ASN A 142 -6.76 -4.46 -9.32
CA ASN A 142 -7.92 -3.54 -9.41
C ASN A 142 -9.21 -4.09 -8.78
N ASP A 143 -9.08 -4.79 -7.65
CA ASP A 143 -10.12 -5.60 -7.02
C ASP A 143 -10.67 -5.00 -5.72
N LEU A 144 -10.33 -3.74 -5.41
CA LEU A 144 -10.93 -3.05 -4.26
C LEU A 144 -12.31 -2.50 -4.60
N PRO A 145 -13.32 -2.66 -3.73
CA PRO A 145 -14.64 -2.12 -3.98
C PRO A 145 -14.64 -0.59 -3.90
N PHE A 146 -15.70 0.02 -4.47
CA PHE A 146 -16.02 1.46 -4.44
C PHE A 146 -15.08 2.40 -5.21
N THR A 147 -13.80 2.06 -5.34
CA THR A 147 -12.88 2.81 -6.19
C THR A 147 -12.96 2.31 -7.63
N ASP A 148 -12.94 3.24 -8.59
CA ASP A 148 -12.92 2.94 -10.03
C ASP A 148 -11.58 2.30 -10.44
N HIS A 149 -10.47 2.85 -9.91
CA HIS A 149 -9.13 2.36 -10.18
C HIS A 149 -8.23 2.40 -8.94
N CYS A 150 -7.44 1.35 -8.78
CA CYS A 150 -6.51 1.19 -7.67
C CYS A 150 -5.09 1.68 -8.05
N PRO A 151 -4.41 2.42 -7.17
CA PRO A 151 -2.99 2.74 -7.34
C PRO A 151 -2.14 1.48 -7.55
N GLY A 152 -1.44 1.43 -8.68
CA GLY A 152 -0.66 0.28 -9.13
C GLY A 152 -1.20 -0.34 -10.41
N TYR A 153 -2.52 -0.48 -10.54
CA TYR A 153 -3.15 -1.13 -11.69
C TYR A 153 -2.77 -0.49 -13.02
N GLY A 154 -2.95 0.83 -13.17
CA GLY A 154 -2.68 1.51 -14.45
C GLY A 154 -1.25 1.34 -14.95
N SER A 155 -0.26 1.26 -14.04
CA SER A 155 1.14 0.99 -14.42
C SER A 155 1.35 -0.44 -14.88
N ALA A 156 0.77 -1.42 -14.16
CA ALA A 156 0.85 -2.83 -14.52
C ALA A 156 0.11 -3.12 -15.84
N ALA A 157 -1.09 -2.55 -16.00
CA ALA A 157 -1.90 -2.64 -17.22
C ALA A 157 -1.15 -2.08 -18.43
N ARG A 158 -0.54 -0.88 -18.31
CA ARG A 158 0.27 -0.30 -19.38
C ARG A 158 1.45 -1.20 -19.76
N PHE A 159 2.14 -1.77 -18.78
CA PHE A 159 3.24 -2.70 -19.04
C PHE A 159 2.76 -3.92 -19.84
N ILE A 160 1.66 -4.54 -19.42
CA ILE A 160 1.09 -5.71 -20.10
C ILE A 160 0.65 -5.37 -21.53
N ALA A 161 -0.07 -4.26 -21.73
CA ALA A 161 -0.50 -3.83 -23.05
C ALA A 161 0.69 -3.68 -24.02
N LEU A 162 1.74 -2.98 -23.60
CA LEU A 162 2.94 -2.77 -24.41
C LEU A 162 3.71 -4.07 -24.69
N ALA A 163 3.85 -4.94 -23.68
CA ALA A 163 4.52 -6.23 -23.83
C ALA A 163 3.76 -7.17 -24.77
N THR A 164 2.43 -7.15 -24.71
CA THR A 164 1.55 -7.92 -25.61
C THR A 164 1.63 -7.41 -27.04
N MET A 165 1.55 -6.09 -27.25
CA MET A 165 1.70 -5.48 -28.57
C MET A 165 3.03 -5.88 -29.22
N ASP A 166 4.15 -5.66 -28.52
CA ASP A 166 5.49 -5.98 -29.01
C ASP A 166 5.64 -7.47 -29.33
N SER A 167 5.19 -8.33 -28.41
CA SER A 167 5.19 -9.78 -28.60
C SER A 167 4.38 -10.19 -29.82
N SER A 168 3.21 -9.60 -30.03
CA SER A 168 2.30 -9.91 -31.13
C SER A 168 2.89 -9.49 -32.48
N MET A 169 3.46 -8.28 -32.55
CA MET A 169 4.11 -7.78 -33.77
C MET A 169 5.30 -8.66 -34.18
N ASN A 170 6.06 -9.17 -33.21
CA ASN A 170 7.11 -10.13 -33.49
C ASN A 170 6.57 -11.44 -34.11
N THR A 171 5.45 -11.97 -33.60
CA THR A 171 4.79 -13.14 -34.22
C THR A 171 4.31 -12.86 -35.65
N VAL A 172 3.73 -11.68 -35.89
CA VAL A 172 3.29 -11.25 -37.25
C VAL A 172 4.47 -11.16 -38.23
N SER A 173 5.66 -10.79 -37.77
CA SER A 173 6.84 -10.64 -38.63
C SER A 173 7.43 -11.96 -39.14
N ILE A 174 7.21 -13.07 -38.43
CA ILE A 174 7.78 -14.40 -38.72
C ILE A 174 6.76 -15.53 -38.47
N PRO A 175 5.60 -15.49 -39.15
CA PRO A 175 4.47 -16.37 -38.84
C PRO A 175 4.76 -17.85 -39.12
N GLY A 176 5.71 -18.14 -40.02
CA GLY A 176 6.13 -19.50 -40.34
C GLY A 176 6.94 -20.21 -39.25
N HIS A 177 7.47 -19.47 -38.26
CA HIS A 177 8.32 -20.02 -37.19
C HIS A 177 7.64 -19.98 -35.82
N TYR A 178 6.98 -18.87 -35.46
CA TYR A 178 6.37 -18.68 -34.15
C TYR A 178 4.91 -18.20 -34.27
N PRO A 179 4.00 -19.05 -34.78
CA PRO A 179 2.64 -18.63 -35.13
C PRO A 179 1.75 -18.31 -33.91
N VAL A 180 2.15 -18.72 -32.70
CA VAL A 180 1.38 -18.54 -31.47
C VAL A 180 2.30 -18.07 -30.35
N LYS A 181 1.83 -17.11 -29.55
CA LYS A 181 2.43 -16.72 -28.27
C LYS A 181 1.40 -16.81 -27.16
N VAL A 182 1.84 -17.32 -26.01
CA VAL A 182 1.06 -17.37 -24.77
C VAL A 182 1.70 -16.42 -23.79
N ILE A 183 0.91 -15.48 -23.26
CA ILE A 183 1.34 -14.48 -22.28
C ILE A 183 0.55 -14.72 -21.00
N GLU A 184 1.24 -15.14 -19.95
CA GLU A 184 0.66 -15.28 -18.62
C GLU A 184 0.76 -13.94 -17.87
N THR A 185 -0.34 -13.47 -17.30
CA THR A 185 -0.38 -12.24 -16.48
C THR A 185 -0.66 -12.58 -15.03
N MET A 186 -0.24 -11.69 -14.11
CA MET A 186 -0.73 -11.73 -12.73
C MET A 186 -2.26 -11.50 -12.69
N GLY A 187 -2.89 -11.82 -11.55
CA GLY A 187 -4.33 -11.73 -11.34
C GLY A 187 -4.93 -13.08 -10.98
N ARG A 188 -4.98 -13.41 -9.69
CA ARG A 188 -5.44 -14.72 -9.20
C ARG A 188 -6.94 -14.89 -9.39
N ASP A 189 -7.70 -13.94 -8.88
CA ASP A 189 -9.16 -14.00 -8.79
C ASP A 189 -9.84 -12.92 -9.67
N ALA A 190 -9.05 -12.06 -10.33
CA ALA A 190 -9.52 -10.96 -11.16
C ALA A 190 -8.77 -10.90 -12.51
N GLY A 191 -9.52 -10.60 -13.57
CA GLY A 191 -9.02 -10.58 -14.96
C GLY A 191 -8.60 -9.21 -15.49
N TRP A 192 -8.52 -8.16 -14.65
CA TRP A 192 -8.23 -6.79 -15.11
C TRP A 192 -6.90 -6.64 -15.84
N LEU A 193 -5.85 -7.30 -15.33
CA LEU A 193 -4.53 -7.30 -15.96
C LEU A 193 -4.54 -8.07 -17.29
N ALA A 194 -5.20 -9.23 -17.35
CA ALA A 194 -5.37 -9.96 -18.60
C ALA A 194 -6.17 -9.13 -19.63
N ALA A 195 -7.23 -8.46 -19.22
CA ALA A 195 -8.04 -7.60 -20.08
C ALA A 195 -7.22 -6.44 -20.67
N SER A 196 -6.27 -5.88 -19.91
CA SER A 196 -5.41 -4.79 -20.39
C SER A 196 -4.53 -5.18 -21.59
N SER A 197 -4.29 -6.49 -21.80
CA SER A 197 -3.53 -6.99 -22.95
C SER A 197 -4.19 -6.67 -24.29
N ALA A 198 -5.51 -6.44 -24.31
CA ALA A 198 -6.26 -6.10 -25.52
C ALA A 198 -6.16 -4.61 -25.92
N LEU A 199 -5.47 -3.78 -25.13
CA LEU A 199 -5.31 -2.34 -25.37
C LEU A 199 -4.05 -1.99 -26.20
N GLY A 200 -3.19 -2.97 -26.44
CA GLY A 200 -1.95 -2.84 -27.20
C GLY A 200 -2.12 -3.20 -28.68
#